data_AF-A0A8H7N2K5-F1
#
_entry.id   AF-A0A8H7N2K5-F1
#
_cell.length_a   1.000
_cell.length_b   1.000
_cell.length_c   1.000
_cell.angle_alpha   90.00
_cell.angle_beta   90.00
_cell.angle_gamma   90.00
#
_symmetry.space_group_name_H-M   'P 1'
#
loop_
_entity.id
_entity.type
_entity.pdbx_description
1 polymer ?
#
loop_
_entity_poly.entity_id
_entity_poly.type
_entity_poly.pdbx_seq_one_letter_code
_entity_poly.pdbx_strand_id
1 'polypeptide(L)'
;MDILQACEDLANNIASFNPFECSDAEISKEQIQRWQHLFSSTEEEAIKELGNWRADFGRTSIPLLAWQEISQEKTRLGYDKEAYEYSLSSLWISRQSKAQNPTCSCSCPSSKIQAESIYLVKLEGSIPDAAALQRLAELLTPPEIKTDQGRYK
;
A
#
# COMPACT_ATOMS: atom_id res chain seq x y z
N MET A 1 -18.14 0.15 -9.15
CA MET A 1 -17.56 1.50 -9.21
C MET A 1 -18.73 2.45 -9.34
N ASP A 2 -18.95 3.31 -8.35
CA ASP A 2 -20.03 4.30 -8.38
C ASP A 2 -19.54 5.55 -9.12
N ILE A 3 -20.16 5.86 -10.24
CA ILE A 3 -19.76 6.95 -11.13
C ILE A 3 -20.02 8.31 -10.46
N LEU A 4 -21.11 8.43 -9.68
CA LEU A 4 -21.46 9.68 -9.02
C LEU A 4 -20.42 10.02 -7.95
N GLN A 5 -19.99 9.03 -7.17
CA GLN A 5 -18.94 9.21 -6.18
C GLN A 5 -17.61 9.62 -6.84
N ALA A 6 -17.22 8.97 -7.94
CA ALA A 6 -15.99 9.31 -8.65
C ALA A 6 -16.01 10.76 -9.19
N CYS A 7 -17.17 11.24 -9.64
CA CYS A 7 -17.34 12.64 -10.06
C CYS A 7 -17.25 13.62 -8.89
N GLU A 8 -17.79 13.28 -7.73
CA GLU A 8 -17.69 14.10 -6.52
C GLU A 8 -16.24 14.19 -6.04
N ASP A 9 -15.51 13.07 -6.02
CA ASP A 9 -14.09 13.03 -5.66
C ASP A 9 -13.26 13.91 -6.60
N LEU A 10 -13.51 13.82 -7.91
CA LEU A 10 -12.88 14.67 -8.93
C LEU A 10 -13.18 16.16 -8.69
N ALA A 11 -14.44 16.50 -8.45
CA ALA A 11 -14.86 17.89 -8.20
C ALA A 11 -14.20 18.47 -6.94
N ASN A 12 -14.10 17.68 -5.88
CA ASN A 12 -13.42 18.07 -4.64
C ASN A 12 -11.92 18.31 -4.86
N ASN A 13 -11.25 17.42 -5.58
CA ASN A 13 -9.83 17.57 -5.89
C ASN A 13 -9.57 18.83 -6.74
N ILE A 14 -10.40 19.10 -7.75
CA ILE A 14 -10.32 20.33 -8.56
C ILE A 14 -10.59 21.57 -7.72
N ALA A 15 -11.61 21.56 -6.85
CA ALA A 15 -11.92 22.70 -6.00
C ALA A 15 -10.80 23.03 -5.00
N SER A 16 -10.06 22.01 -4.55
CA SER A 16 -8.89 22.17 -3.69
C SER A 16 -7.60 22.50 -4.45
N PHE A 17 -7.62 22.45 -5.79
CA PHE A 17 -6.44 22.67 -6.60
C PHE A 17 -6.09 24.16 -6.69
N ASN A 18 -4.88 24.48 -6.24
CA ASN A 18 -4.28 25.78 -6.43
C ASN A 18 -3.16 25.66 -7.49
N PRO A 19 -3.33 26.21 -8.70
CA PRO A 19 -2.31 26.13 -9.76
C PRO A 19 -0.95 26.69 -9.34
N PHE A 20 -0.94 27.62 -8.39
CA PHE A 20 0.28 28.23 -7.86
C PHE A 20 1.08 27.26 -6.98
N GLU A 21 0.42 26.34 -6.26
CA GLU A 21 1.06 25.35 -5.38
C GLU A 21 1.64 24.14 -6.12
N CYS A 22 1.43 24.07 -7.44
CA CYS A 22 1.95 23.01 -8.30
C CYS A 22 3.21 23.44 -9.06
N SER A 23 3.63 24.70 -8.92
CA SER A 23 4.89 25.22 -9.45
C SER A 23 6.05 24.79 -8.55
N ASP A 24 7.14 24.30 -9.13
CA ASP A 24 8.40 23.98 -8.42
C ASP A 24 8.88 25.15 -7.54
N ALA A 25 8.54 26.39 -7.90
CA ALA A 25 8.91 27.59 -7.16
C ALA A 25 8.13 27.80 -5.85
N GLU A 26 6.96 27.18 -5.69
CA GLU A 26 6.06 27.39 -4.54
C GLU A 26 5.96 26.15 -3.63
N ILE A 27 6.56 25.02 -4.04
CA ILE A 27 6.73 23.89 -3.14
C ILE A 27 7.71 24.32 -2.04
N SER A 28 7.20 24.37 -0.81
CA SER A 28 8.01 24.78 0.34
C SER A 28 9.18 23.81 0.57
N LYS A 29 10.32 24.33 1.05
CA LYS A 29 11.49 23.49 1.37
C LYS A 29 11.14 22.43 2.41
N GLU A 30 10.23 22.75 3.31
CA GLU A 30 9.73 21.84 4.34
C GLU A 30 8.97 20.65 3.73
N GLN A 31 8.18 20.87 2.67
CA GLN A 31 7.51 19.79 1.94
C GLN A 31 8.51 18.91 1.20
N ILE A 32 9.49 19.52 0.50
CA ILE A 32 10.56 18.79 -0.20
C ILE A 32 11.31 17.90 0.79
N GLN A 33 11.78 18.46 1.90
CA GLN A 33 12.52 17.71 2.92
C GLN A 33 11.69 16.57 3.53
N ARG A 34 10.39 16.80 3.75
CA ARG A 34 9.48 15.76 4.24
C ARG A 34 9.39 14.60 3.26
N TRP A 35 9.21 14.89 1.97
CA TRP A 35 9.11 13.88 0.93
C TRP A 35 10.42 13.12 0.73
N GLN A 36 11.56 13.82 0.72
CA GLN A 36 12.88 13.18 0.70
C GLN A 36 13.06 12.22 1.87
N HIS A 37 12.67 12.63 3.09
CA HIS A 37 12.80 11.78 4.28
C HIS A 37 11.85 10.58 4.27
N LEU A 38 10.59 10.77 3.87
CA LEU A 38 9.58 9.71 3.89
C LEU A 38 9.74 8.68 2.77
N PHE A 39 10.16 9.12 1.59
CA PHE A 39 10.19 8.27 0.38
C PHE A 39 11.61 7.94 -0.09
N SER A 40 12.64 8.47 0.59
CA SER A 40 14.05 8.31 0.19
C SER A 40 14.35 8.82 -1.23
N SER A 41 13.61 9.84 -1.68
CA SER A 41 13.74 10.46 -3.00
C SER A 41 14.78 11.59 -2.98
N THR A 42 15.37 11.93 -4.14
CA THR A 42 16.17 13.17 -4.29
C THR A 42 15.28 14.42 -4.24
N GLU A 43 15.89 15.62 -4.21
CA GLU A 43 15.13 16.88 -4.23
C GLU A 43 14.30 17.00 -5.50
N GLU A 44 14.90 16.72 -6.65
CA GLU A 44 14.25 16.77 -7.95
C GLU A 44 13.14 15.73 -8.07
N GLU A 45 13.37 14.54 -7.52
CA GLU A 45 12.35 13.49 -7.47
C GLU A 45 11.18 13.89 -6.57
N ALA A 46 11.44 14.43 -5.38
CA ALA A 46 10.39 14.88 -4.46
C ALA A 46 9.53 15.99 -5.08
N ILE A 47 10.15 16.99 -5.73
CA ILE A 47 9.45 18.05 -6.46
C ILE A 47 8.56 17.46 -7.55
N LYS A 48 9.12 16.56 -8.36
CA LYS A 48 8.40 15.92 -9.46
C LYS A 48 7.25 15.05 -8.98
N GLU A 49 7.48 14.21 -7.97
CA GLU A 49 6.45 13.31 -7.42
C GLU A 49 5.32 14.11 -6.78
N LEU A 50 5.63 15.15 -6.01
CA LEU A 50 4.63 16.03 -5.41
C LEU A 50 3.83 16.80 -6.47
N GLY A 51 4.51 17.35 -7.49
CA GLY A 51 3.85 18.01 -8.62
C GLY A 51 2.92 17.07 -9.39
N ASN A 52 3.37 15.86 -9.68
CA ASN A 52 2.56 14.83 -10.33
C ASN A 52 1.36 14.43 -9.47
N TRP A 53 1.57 14.27 -8.16
CA TRP A 53 0.50 13.93 -7.21
C TRP A 53 -0.56 15.03 -7.15
N ARG A 54 -0.17 16.30 -7.15
CA ARG A 54 -1.08 17.46 -7.16
C ARG A 54 -1.81 17.64 -8.50
N ALA A 55 -1.20 17.27 -9.61
CA ALA A 55 -1.81 17.31 -10.93
C ALA A 55 -2.81 16.16 -11.19
N ASP A 56 -2.77 15.08 -10.39
CA ASP A 56 -3.75 14.00 -10.49
C ASP A 56 -5.04 14.34 -9.73
N PHE A 57 -6.07 14.78 -10.47
CA PHE A 57 -7.40 15.05 -9.92
C PHE A 57 -8.25 13.80 -9.71
N GLY A 58 -7.88 12.67 -10.29
CA GLY A 58 -8.56 11.39 -10.10
C GLY A 58 -8.12 10.65 -8.83
N ARG A 59 -7.13 11.21 -8.10
CA ARG A 59 -6.59 10.58 -6.89
C ARG A 59 -7.66 10.40 -5.80
N THR A 60 -7.57 9.29 -5.09
CA THR A 60 -8.38 9.06 -3.89
C THR A 60 -7.87 9.93 -2.75
N SER A 61 -8.72 10.83 -2.26
CA SER A 61 -8.43 11.69 -1.11
C SER A 61 -9.06 11.10 0.15
N ILE A 62 -8.34 11.15 1.27
CA ILE A 62 -8.88 10.75 2.57
C ILE A 62 -9.85 11.83 3.04
N PRO A 63 -11.09 11.48 3.44
CA PRO A 63 -12.02 12.44 4.02
C PRO A 63 -11.43 13.14 5.26
N LEU A 64 -11.71 14.42 5.44
CA LEU A 64 -11.13 15.21 6.54
C LEU A 64 -11.36 14.57 7.91
N LEU A 65 -12.57 14.04 8.16
CA LEU A 65 -12.92 13.35 9.40
C LEU A 65 -12.03 12.12 9.64
N ALA A 66 -11.85 11.29 8.61
CA ALA A 66 -10.98 10.11 8.69
C ALA A 66 -9.50 10.51 8.89
N TRP A 67 -9.05 11.60 8.26
CA TRP A 67 -7.71 12.14 8.50
C TRP A 67 -7.55 12.59 9.95
N GLN A 68 -8.51 13.29 10.53
CA GLN A 68 -8.44 13.78 11.92
C GLN A 68 -8.23 12.62 12.91
N GLU A 69 -8.90 11.49 12.71
CA GLU A 69 -8.77 10.30 13.56
C GLU A 69 -7.35 9.73 13.56
N ILE A 70 -6.67 9.73 12.41
CA ILE A 70 -5.33 9.13 12.26
C ILE A 70 -4.19 10.15 12.32
N SER A 71 -4.51 11.45 12.24
CA SER A 71 -3.54 12.53 12.03
C SER A 71 -2.48 12.60 13.12
N GLN A 72 -2.84 12.33 14.38
CA GLN A 72 -1.90 12.40 15.50
C GLN A 72 -0.78 11.36 15.34
N GLU A 73 -1.15 10.11 15.05
CA GLU A 73 -0.18 9.03 14.89
C GLU A 73 0.64 9.20 13.60
N LYS A 74 -0.01 9.63 12.50
CA LYS A 74 0.68 9.82 11.22
C LYS A 74 1.62 11.03 11.23
N THR A 75 1.23 12.13 11.86
CA THR A 75 2.11 13.30 12.05
C THR A 75 3.32 12.95 12.91
N ARG A 76 3.17 12.09 13.93
CA ARG A 76 4.30 11.59 14.74
C ARG A 76 5.31 10.80 13.92
N LEU A 77 4.86 10.11 12.88
CA LEU A 77 5.70 9.42 11.90
C LEU A 77 6.24 10.35 10.79
N GLY A 78 5.94 11.65 10.86
CA GLY A 78 6.40 12.66 9.90
C GLY A 78 5.48 12.87 8.70
N TYR A 79 4.37 12.13 8.60
CA TYR A 79 3.42 12.28 7.50
C TYR A 79 2.49 13.48 7.71
N ASP A 80 2.25 14.24 6.64
CA ASP A 80 1.03 15.05 6.50
C ASP A 80 -0.02 14.26 5.70
N LYS A 81 -1.21 14.86 5.50
CA LYS A 81 -2.32 14.21 4.79
C LYS A 81 -1.90 13.79 3.39
N GLU A 82 -1.23 14.69 2.67
CA GLU A 82 -0.85 14.50 1.27
C GLU A 82 0.21 13.41 1.10
N ALA A 83 1.29 13.45 1.90
CA ALA A 83 2.32 12.42 1.89
C ALA A 83 1.74 11.06 2.31
N TYR A 84 0.80 11.04 3.26
CA TYR A 84 0.16 9.79 3.65
C TYR A 84 -0.70 9.20 2.52
N GLU A 85 -1.50 10.02 1.85
CA GLU A 85 -2.29 9.60 0.69
C GLU A 85 -1.40 9.10 -0.45
N TYR A 86 -0.29 9.81 -0.73
CA TYR A 86 0.70 9.38 -1.71
C TYR A 86 1.33 8.02 -1.34
N SER A 87 1.63 7.79 -0.05
CA SER A 87 2.16 6.51 0.41
C SER A 87 1.19 5.35 0.17
N LEU A 88 -0.12 5.60 0.34
CA LEU A 88 -1.15 4.58 0.11
C LEU A 88 -1.31 4.28 -1.39
N SER A 89 -1.28 5.31 -2.23
CA SER A 89 -1.41 5.16 -3.67
C SER A 89 -0.18 4.45 -4.27
N SER A 90 1.04 4.80 -3.85
CA SER A 90 2.27 4.17 -4.35
C SER A 90 2.35 2.70 -3.94
N LEU A 91 1.95 2.35 -2.71
CA LEU A 91 1.83 0.97 -2.25
C LEU A 91 0.82 0.17 -3.09
N TRP A 92 -0.29 0.80 -3.48
CA TRP A 92 -1.31 0.16 -4.32
C TRP A 92 -0.80 -0.08 -5.75
N ILE A 93 -0.13 0.92 -6.35
CA ILE A 93 0.50 0.79 -7.68
C ILE A 93 1.56 -0.31 -7.68
N SER A 94 2.39 -0.39 -6.64
CA SER A 94 3.40 -1.46 -6.48
C SER A 94 2.79 -2.85 -6.35
N ARG A 95 1.61 -2.96 -5.72
CA ARG A 95 0.86 -4.23 -5.62
C ARG A 95 0.22 -4.63 -6.94
N GLN A 96 -0.26 -3.68 -7.73
CA GLN A 96 -0.86 -3.97 -9.04
C GLN A 96 0.17 -4.34 -10.10
N SER A 97 1.32 -3.66 -10.13
CA SER A 97 2.39 -3.97 -11.10
C SER A 97 2.97 -5.38 -10.91
N LYS A 98 2.99 -5.88 -9.67
CA LYS A 98 3.34 -7.28 -9.36
C LYS A 98 2.25 -8.30 -9.71
N ALA A 99 1.00 -7.87 -9.82
CA ALA A 99 -0.11 -8.74 -10.20
C ALA A 99 -0.25 -8.92 -11.73
N GLN A 100 0.37 -8.07 -12.54
CA GLN A 100 0.15 -8.03 -14.00
C GLN A 100 1.22 -8.71 -14.88
N ASN A 101 2.21 -9.42 -14.32
CA ASN A 101 3.14 -10.20 -15.14
C ASN A 101 3.51 -11.56 -14.52
N PRO A 102 2.72 -12.63 -14.77
CA PRO A 102 3.20 -14.00 -14.64
C PRO A 102 3.79 -14.46 -15.98
N THR A 103 4.85 -13.81 -16.47
CA THR A 103 5.67 -14.40 -17.54
C THR A 103 7.04 -14.65 -16.97
N CYS A 104 7.13 -15.74 -16.21
CA CYS A 104 8.39 -16.33 -15.82
C CYS A 104 8.85 -17.24 -16.97
N SER A 105 9.85 -16.81 -17.72
CA SER A 105 10.71 -17.73 -18.45
C SER A 105 12.13 -17.20 -18.42
N CYS A 106 13.03 -18.09 -18.03
CA CYS A 106 14.49 -18.02 -18.18
C CYS A 106 15.25 -17.44 -16.98
N SER A 107 15.71 -18.39 -16.18
CA SER A 107 16.88 -18.39 -15.31
C SER A 107 18.05 -17.53 -15.81
N CYS A 108 18.56 -16.64 -14.94
CA CYS A 108 19.99 -16.33 -14.84
C CYS A 108 20.36 -16.01 -13.37
N PRO A 109 21.58 -16.41 -12.93
CA PRO A 109 22.00 -16.32 -11.53
C PRO A 109 22.77 -15.02 -11.28
N SER A 110 22.38 -14.25 -10.25
CA SER A 110 23.32 -13.32 -9.62
C SER A 110 22.95 -13.04 -8.17
N SER A 111 23.58 -13.82 -7.29
CA SER A 111 24.25 -13.42 -6.06
C SER A 111 23.69 -12.29 -5.18
N LYS A 112 23.24 -12.72 -3.99
CA LYS A 112 23.41 -12.10 -2.65
C LYS A 112 22.61 -10.82 -2.36
N ILE A 113 21.42 -11.02 -1.80
CA ILE A 113 21.09 -10.87 -0.36
C ILE A 113 19.88 -11.81 -0.16
N GLN A 114 20.00 -12.82 0.70
CA GLN A 114 18.88 -13.73 0.97
C GLN A 114 17.83 -12.98 1.79
N ALA A 115 16.99 -12.19 1.11
CA ALA A 115 15.67 -11.91 1.61
C ALA A 115 14.94 -13.25 1.62
N GLU A 116 14.58 -13.73 2.82
CA GLU A 116 13.75 -14.92 2.99
C GLU A 116 12.49 -14.73 2.13
N SER A 117 12.45 -15.42 1.01
CA SER A 117 11.31 -15.33 0.10
C SER A 117 10.21 -16.19 0.70
N ILE A 118 9.20 -15.53 1.28
CA ILE A 118 8.02 -16.20 1.83
C ILE A 118 7.13 -16.58 0.65
N TYR A 119 6.94 -17.87 0.43
CA TYR A 119 6.02 -18.41 -0.56
C TYR A 119 4.73 -18.86 0.11
N LEU A 120 3.57 -18.45 -0.42
CA LEU A 120 2.28 -19.01 -0.04
C LEU A 120 1.98 -20.22 -0.94
N VAL A 121 1.93 -21.40 -0.35
CA VAL A 121 1.55 -22.64 -1.04
C VAL A 121 0.05 -22.89 -0.82
N LYS A 122 -0.72 -22.92 -1.90
CA LYS A 122 -2.12 -23.34 -1.86
C LYS A 122 -2.17 -24.87 -1.77
N LEU A 123 -2.69 -25.39 -0.66
CA LEU A 123 -2.99 -26.82 -0.52
C LEU A 123 -4.40 -27.07 -1.06
N GLU A 124 -4.53 -28.02 -1.99
CA GLU A 124 -5.83 -28.46 -2.53
C GLU A 124 -6.10 -29.91 -2.09
N GLY A 125 -7.37 -30.22 -1.82
CA GLY A 125 -7.81 -31.54 -1.36
C GLY A 125 -8.16 -31.61 0.12
N SER A 126 -8.79 -32.72 0.52
CA SER A 126 -9.14 -32.98 1.92
C SER A 126 -7.92 -33.51 2.66
N ILE A 127 -7.55 -32.86 3.77
CA ILE A 127 -6.48 -33.33 4.66
C ILE A 127 -7.14 -34.29 5.67
N PRO A 128 -6.78 -35.59 5.66
CA PRO A 128 -7.57 -36.62 6.34
C PRO A 128 -7.44 -36.58 7.87
N ASP A 129 -6.33 -36.07 8.42
CA ASP A 129 -6.07 -36.07 9.85
C ASP A 129 -5.04 -34.98 10.26
N ALA A 130 -5.09 -34.55 11.52
CA ALA A 130 -4.15 -33.59 12.10
C ALA A 130 -2.69 -34.11 12.07
N ALA A 131 -2.48 -35.43 12.16
CA ALA A 131 -1.16 -36.03 12.00
C ALA A 131 -0.61 -35.88 10.57
N ALA A 132 -1.48 -35.88 9.55
CA ALA A 132 -1.06 -35.62 8.17
C ALA A 132 -0.64 -34.15 8.01
N LEU A 133 -1.38 -33.22 8.63
CA LEU A 133 -1.04 -31.79 8.63
C LEU A 133 0.29 -31.52 9.36
N GLN A 134 0.55 -32.22 10.46
CA GLN A 134 1.83 -32.12 11.18
C GLN A 134 3.02 -32.49 10.29
N ARG A 135 2.90 -33.60 9.54
CA ARG A 135 3.96 -34.05 8.62
C ARG A 135 4.13 -33.11 7.43
N LEU A 136 3.04 -32.57 6.89
CA LEU A 136 3.05 -31.64 5.76
C LEU A 136 3.66 -30.28 6.11
N ALA A 137 3.42 -29.79 7.33
CA ALA A 137 3.85 -28.47 7.78
C ALA A 137 5.11 -28.52 8.68
N GLU A 138 5.74 -29.70 8.82
CA GLU A 138 6.91 -29.94 9.68
C GLU A 138 6.74 -29.39 11.12
N LEU A 139 5.52 -29.52 11.67
CA LEU A 139 5.19 -29.00 12.99
C LEU A 139 5.75 -29.91 14.10
N LEU A 140 6.34 -29.31 15.13
CA LEU A 140 6.85 -30.02 16.30
C LEU A 140 5.76 -30.74 17.10
N THR A 141 4.52 -30.24 17.04
CA THR A 141 3.36 -30.81 17.74
C THR A 141 2.15 -30.83 16.81
N PRO A 142 1.27 -31.84 16.92
CA PRO A 142 0.05 -31.89 16.12
C PRO A 142 -0.88 -30.74 16.53
N PRO A 143 -1.53 -30.08 15.57
CA PRO A 143 -2.44 -28.98 15.85
C PRO A 143 -3.69 -29.47 16.60
N GLU A 144 -4.16 -28.67 17.56
CA GLU A 144 -5.35 -28.95 18.34
C GLU A 144 -6.62 -28.78 17.49
N ILE A 145 -7.38 -29.87 17.31
CA ILE A 145 -8.65 -29.85 16.59
C ILE A 145 -9.72 -29.24 17.49
N LYS A 146 -10.03 -27.96 17.30
CA LYS A 146 -11.21 -27.35 17.94
C LYS A 146 -12.44 -27.73 17.14
N THR A 147 -13.20 -28.69 17.65
CA THR A 147 -14.56 -28.95 17.15
C THR A 147 -15.45 -27.82 17.63
N ASP A 148 -15.85 -26.94 16.71
CA ASP A 148 -16.92 -25.98 16.96
C ASP A 148 -18.22 -26.79 17.11
N GLN A 149 -18.60 -27.10 18.35
CA GLN A 149 -19.95 -27.55 18.64
C GLN A 149 -20.88 -26.34 18.59
N GLY A 150 -21.16 -25.89 17.36
CA GLY A 150 -22.19 -24.91 17.07
C GLY A 150 -23.54 -25.42 17.55
N ARG A 151 -23.95 -25.00 18.75
CA ARG A 151 -25.35 -24.97 19.17
C ARG A 151 -26.07 -23.97 18.28
N TYR A 152 -26.63 -24.45 17.17
CA TYR A 152 -27.82 -23.84 16.62
C TYR A 152 -29.01 -24.40 17.41
N LYS A 153 -29.54 -23.59 18.33
CA LYS A 153 -30.91 -23.73 18.84
C LYS A 153 -31.75 -22.62 18.21
#